data_AF-A0A3B8HEJ8-F1
#
_entry.id   AF-A0A3B8HEJ8-F1
#
_cell.length_a   1.000
_cell.length_b   1.000
_cell.length_c   1.000
_cell.angle_alpha   90.00
_cell.angle_beta   90.00
_cell.angle_gamma   90.00
#
_symmetry.space_group_name_H-M   'P 1'
#
loop_
_entity.id
_entity.type
_entity.pdbx_description
1 polymer ?
#
loop_
_entity_poly.entity_id
_entity_poly.type
_entity_poly.pdbx_seq_one_letter_code
_entity_poly.pdbx_strand_id
1 'polypeptide(L)' 'MVSKIPESRIVQVNQAPIHVDGRFVIYWMIANRRVHWNFSLERAIEGAEGLRKPLLILEGLRC' A
#
# COMPACT_ATOMS: atom_id res chain seq x y z
N MET A 1 -16.42 1.52 -1.05
CA MET A 1 -16.13 1.11 0.34
C MET A 1 -15.41 2.28 0.98
N VAL A 2 -15.81 2.71 2.17
CA VAL A 2 -15.11 3.80 2.88
C VAL A 2 -13.76 3.24 3.37
N SER A 3 -12.67 3.96 3.11
CA SER A 3 -11.34 3.62 3.63
C SER A 3 -11.40 3.50 5.16
N LYS A 4 -10.90 2.41 5.72
CA LYS A 4 -10.76 2.23 7.18
C LYS A 4 -9.60 3.05 7.74
N ILE A 5 -8.73 3.56 6.86
CA ILE A 5 -7.58 4.38 7.20
C ILE A 5 -7.99 5.85 7.23
N PRO A 6 -7.70 6.60 8.31
CA PRO A 6 -7.96 8.03 8.37
C PRO A 6 -7.25 8.76 7.23
N GLU A 7 -7.94 9.68 6.56
CA GLU A 7 -7.36 10.45 5.44
C GLU A 7 -6.10 11.21 5.85
N SER A 8 -6.01 11.66 7.10
CA SER A 8 -4.81 12.31 7.67
C SER A 8 -3.58 11.40 7.76
N ARG A 9 -3.72 10.10 7.48
CA ARG A 9 -2.63 9.12 7.40
C ARG A 9 -2.26 8.74 5.96
N ILE A 10 -2.96 9.30 4.97
CA ILE A 10 -2.72 9.04 3.54
C ILE A 10 -2.19 10.32 2.90
N VAL A 11 -1.03 10.21 2.25
CA VAL A 11 -0.46 11.32 1.49
C VAL A 11 -0.24 10.84 0.06
N GLN A 12 -0.81 11.57 -0.90
CA GLN A 12 -0.55 11.34 -2.31
C GLN A 12 0.80 11.94 -2.69
N VAL A 13 1.75 11.09 -3.09
CA VAL A 13 3.15 11.50 -3.33
C VAL A 13 3.43 11.89 -4.79
N ASN A 14 2.51 11.61 -5.72
CA ASN A 14 2.63 11.98 -7.13
C ASN A 14 1.23 12.14 -7.78
N GLN A 15 1.17 12.64 -9.02
CA GLN A 15 -0.08 12.84 -9.77
C GLN A 15 -0.32 11.75 -10.84
N ALA A 16 0.42 10.65 -10.80
CA ALA A 16 0.25 9.59 -11.79
C ALA A 16 -1.07 8.83 -11.52
N PRO A 17 -1.83 8.47 -12.58
CA PRO A 17 -3.01 7.63 -12.39
C PRO A 17 -2.61 6.23 -11.94
N ILE A 18 -3.57 5.50 -11.35
CA ILE A 18 -3.37 4.10 -11.01
C ILE A 18 -3.15 3.28 -12.28
N HIS A 19 -2.06 2.51 -12.33
CA HIS A 19 -1.75 1.63 -13.45
C HIS A 19 -2.56 0.33 -13.37
N VAL A 20 -3.75 0.32 -13.98
CA VAL A 20 -4.74 -0.77 -13.90
C VAL A 20 -4.26 -2.11 -14.49
N ASP A 21 -3.38 -2.06 -15.49
CA ASP A 21 -2.78 -3.25 -16.12
C ASP A 21 -1.62 -3.83 -15.29
N GLY A 22 -1.33 -3.22 -14.14
CA GLY A 22 -0.36 -3.72 -13.17
C GLY A 22 -0.68 -5.15 -12.71
N ARG A 23 0.37 -5.92 -12.44
CA ARG A 23 0.24 -7.31 -11.97
C ARG A 23 0.01 -7.41 -10.46
N PHE A 24 0.40 -6.40 -9.68
CA PHE A 24 0.32 -6.40 -8.23
C PHE A 24 0.25 -4.96 -7.70
N VAL A 25 -0.24 -4.81 -6.47
CA VAL A 25 0.00 -3.63 -5.64
C VAL A 25 1.27 -3.86 -4.84
N ILE A 26 2.15 -2.87 -4.75
CA ILE A 26 3.39 -2.97 -3.97
C ILE A 26 3.28 -2.16 -2.68
N TYR A 27 3.59 -2.79 -1.55
CA TYR A 27 3.84 -2.11 -0.30
C TYR A 27 5.35 -2.08 -0.05
N TRP A 28 5.93 -0.88 -0.11
CA TRP A 28 7.33 -0.68 0.23
C TRP A 28 7.48 -0.51 1.75
N MET A 29 7.84 -1.61 2.42
CA MET A 29 7.98 -1.66 3.86
C MET A 29 9.37 -1.18 4.26
N ILE A 30 9.43 0.04 4.81
CA ILE A 30 10.67 0.68 5.25
C ILE A 30 10.67 0.89 6.77
N ALA A 31 9.86 1.82 7.27
CA ALA A 31 9.91 2.26 8.67
C ALA A 31 9.16 1.30 9.62
N ASN A 32 8.01 0.79 9.19
CA ASN A 32 7.15 -0.07 10.01
C ASN A 32 7.25 -1.53 9.57
N ARG A 33 8.35 -2.20 9.94
CA ARG A 33 8.63 -3.61 9.59
C ARG A 33 7.81 -4.60 10.44
N ARG A 34 6.48 -4.50 10.35
CA ARG A 34 5.51 -5.32 11.08
C ARG A 34 4.24 -5.50 10.25
N VAL A 35 3.61 -6.67 10.40
CA VAL A 35 2.37 -7.03 9.68
C VAL A 35 1.09 -6.73 10.47
N HIS A 36 1.22 -6.38 11.75
CA HIS A 36 0.10 -5.99 12.61
C HIS A 36 0.21 -4.51 13.01
N TRP A 37 -0.95 -3.86 13.21
CA TRP A 37 -1.06 -2.45 13.60
C TRP A 37 -0.22 -1.52 12.69
N ASN A 38 -0.45 -1.63 11.39
CA ASN A 38 0.30 -0.92 10.35
C ASN A 38 -0.66 -0.34 9.31
N PHE A 39 -1.05 0.93 9.50
CA PHE A 39 -1.96 1.62 8.60
C PHE A 39 -1.49 1.67 7.14
N SER A 40 -0.17 1.72 6.89
CA SER A 40 0.36 1.73 5.53
C SER A 40 0.17 0.38 4.85
N LEU A 41 0.33 -0.73 5.60
CA LEU A 41 0.03 -2.07 5.09
C LEU A 41 -1.48 -2.26 4.86
N GLU A 42 -2.32 -1.84 5.81
CA GLU A 42 -3.78 -1.92 5.65
C GLU A 42 -4.24 -1.10 4.41
N ARG A 43 -3.68 0.10 4.21
CA ARG A 43 -3.97 0.91 3.02
C ARG A 43 -3.55 0.21 1.71
N ALA A 44 -2.46 -0.55 1.73
CA ALA A 44 -2.02 -1.32 0.59
C ALA A 44 -2.94 -2.53 0.32
N ILE A 45 -3.44 -3.18 1.38
CA ILE A 45 -4.44 -4.25 1.29
C ILE A 45 -5.73 -3.71 0.65
N GLU A 46 -6.26 -2.57 1.11
CA GLU A 46 -7.47 -1.96 0.51
C GLU A 46 -7.30 -1.70 -1.00
N GLY A 47 -6.10 -1.26 -1.40
CA GLY A 47 -5.76 -1.08 -2.81
C GLY A 47 -5.71 -2.40 -3.58
N ALA A 48 -5.10 -3.43 -3.01
CA ALA A 48 -4.99 -4.75 -3.61
C ALA A 48 -6.37 -5.42 -3.78
N GLU A 49 -7.22 -5.35 -2.75
CA GLU A 49 -8.60 -5.83 -2.77
C GLU A 49 -9.43 -5.07 -3.81
N GLY A 50 -9.37 -3.73 -3.80
CA GLY A 50 -10.12 -2.88 -4.74
C GLY A 50 -9.73 -3.12 -6.21
N LEU A 51 -8.46 -3.38 -6.48
CA LEU A 51 -7.95 -3.68 -7.82
C LEU A 51 -8.04 -5.17 -8.19
N ARG A 52 -8.38 -6.05 -7.23
CA ARG A 52 -8.35 -7.51 -7.38
C ARG A 52 -6.99 -8.01 -7.88
N LYS A 53 -5.92 -7.50 -7.27
CA LYS A 53 -4.53 -7.87 -7.59
C LYS A 53 -3.82 -8.39 -6.34
N PRO A 54 -2.82 -9.28 -6.48
CA PRO A 54 -2.00 -9.68 -5.36
C PRO A 54 -1.26 -8.47 -4.76
N LEU A 55 -1.02 -8.53 -3.45
CA LEU A 55 -0.17 -7.59 -2.72
C LEU A 55 1.25 -8.15 -2.61
N LEU A 56 2.24 -7.37 -3.03
CA LEU A 56 3.66 -7.68 -2.86
C LEU A 56 4.25 -6.77 -1.78
N ILE A 57 4.86 -7.37 -0.74
CA ILE A 57 5.62 -6.62 0.26
C ILE A 57 7.09 -6.61 -0.18
N LEU A 58 7.64 -5.42 -0.36
CA LEU A 58 9.05 -5.20 -0.65
C LEU A 58 9.74 -4.61 0.57
N GLU A 59 10.73 -5.31 1.10
CA GLU A 59 11.64 -4.79 2.12
C GLU A 59 12.99 -4.45 1.48
N GLY A 60 13.32 -3.15 1.45
CA GLY A 60 14.62 -2.71 0.94
C GLY A 60 15.71 -2.94 1.98
N LEU A 61 16.70 -3.78 1.68
CA LEU A 61 17.92 -3.89 2.47
C LEU A 61 18.75 -2.61 2.23
N ARG A 62 19.17 -1.95 3.31
CA ARG A 62 20.12 -0.83 3.26
C ARG A 62 21.48 -1.35 3.74
N CYS A 63 22.54 -1.03 2.98
CA CYS A 63 23.92 -1.24 3.38
C CYS A 63 24.44 -0.09 4.23
#